data_AF-A0A9W5LLD5-F1
#
_entry.id   AF-A0A9W5LLD5-F1
#
_cell.length_a   1.000
_cell.length_b   1.000
_cell.length_c   1.000
_cell.angle_alpha   90.00
_cell.angle_beta   90.00
_cell.angle_gamma   90.00
#
_symmetry.space_group_name_H-M   'P 1'
#
loop_
_entity.id
_entity.type
_entity.pdbx_description
1 polymer ?
#
loop_
_entity_poly.entity_id
_entity_poly.type
_entity_poly.pdbx_seq_one_letter_code
_entity_poly.pdbx_strand_id
1 'polypeptide(L)'
;MKNQSNMPLYQLFVHPKDLRELKKDIWDDDPVPAVMKVNQKRLDIDIAYRGSHIRDFKKKSYHISFYQPKTFRGAREIHLNAEYKDPSMMRNKLSLDFFSELGTLSPKAEFVFLKVNGKNEGVYLELESVDEFYLAKRKLADGAVFYAVDDDANFSLMSDLERETKTSLEHGYEKKTGTEEDDFYLQDMIFKINTVPKAQFKSEVTKHVDIDKYLRWLAGIVFTSNYDGFVHNYALYRNSETGLFEVIPWDYDATWGRDIHGERMAADYVRIQGFNTLTARILDEPDFRRSYKHLLEETLQSLFTIEYMKPKIMAMYEQIRPFVLMDPYKKNDIERFDREPDVICEYIIKRADYLKSELDLLS
;
A
#
# COMPACT_ATOMS: atom_id res chain seq x y z
N MET A 1 -28.75 3.84 21.86
CA MET A 1 -27.33 3.71 22.26
C MET A 1 -26.66 2.80 21.23
N LYS A 2 -26.10 3.36 20.15
CA LYS A 2 -25.43 2.58 19.10
C LYS A 2 -24.02 2.23 19.57
N ASN A 3 -23.62 0.97 19.37
CA ASN A 3 -22.37 0.33 19.79
C ASN A 3 -21.17 1.28 19.87
N GLN A 4 -20.57 1.38 21.06
CA GLN A 4 -19.17 1.81 21.18
C GLN A 4 -18.34 0.88 20.28
N SER A 5 -17.75 1.43 19.23
CA SER A 5 -16.85 0.72 18.32
C SER A 5 -15.67 0.20 19.14
N ASN A 6 -15.67 -1.09 19.46
CA ASN A 6 -14.62 -1.69 20.26
C ASN A 6 -13.47 -2.09 19.33
N MET A 7 -12.50 -1.18 19.15
CA MET A 7 -11.28 -1.46 18.40
C MET A 7 -10.57 -2.70 18.98
N PRO A 8 -10.14 -3.67 18.15
CA PRO A 8 -9.41 -4.84 18.64
C PRO A 8 -8.20 -4.44 19.48
N LEU A 9 -8.08 -5.02 20.68
CA LEU A 9 -6.93 -4.81 21.56
C LEU A 9 -5.90 -5.92 21.34
N TYR A 10 -4.71 -5.53 20.88
CA TYR A 10 -3.57 -6.43 20.73
C TYR A 10 -2.60 -6.18 21.88
N GLN A 11 -2.28 -7.24 22.61
CA GLN A 11 -1.33 -7.19 23.72
C GLN A 11 -0.11 -8.03 23.37
N LEU A 12 1.00 -7.37 23.12
CA LEU A 12 2.29 -8.01 22.90
C LEU A 12 3.05 -8.12 24.22
N PHE A 13 3.60 -9.30 24.46
CA PHE A 13 4.59 -9.55 25.49
C PHE A 13 5.89 -9.95 24.82
N VAL A 14 6.91 -9.12 24.98
CA VAL A 14 8.28 -9.36 24.51
C VAL A 14 9.16 -9.44 25.74
N HIS A 15 9.86 -10.55 25.92
CA HIS A 15 10.68 -10.73 27.11
C HIS A 15 11.74 -9.61 27.18
N PRO A 16 12.08 -9.06 28.38
CA PRO A 16 12.96 -7.89 28.47
C PRO A 16 14.35 -8.06 27.85
N LYS A 17 14.85 -9.30 27.73
CA LYS A 17 16.10 -9.60 27.02
C LYS A 17 15.93 -9.38 25.51
N ASP A 18 14.89 -9.96 24.93
CA ASP A 18 14.59 -9.93 23.50
C ASP A 18 14.22 -8.51 23.04
N LEU A 19 13.52 -7.76 23.89
CA LEU A 19 13.24 -6.34 23.63
C LEU A 19 14.51 -5.48 23.62
N ARG A 20 15.58 -5.87 24.33
CA ARG A 20 16.87 -5.18 24.25
C ARG A 20 17.60 -5.52 22.96
N GLU A 21 17.56 -6.78 22.52
CA GLU A 21 18.13 -7.18 21.22
C GLU A 21 17.45 -6.42 20.09
N LEU A 22 16.11 -6.41 20.05
CA LEU A 22 15.34 -5.66 19.05
C LEU A 22 15.68 -4.16 19.03
N LYS A 23 16.09 -3.58 20.16
CA LYS A 23 16.45 -2.14 20.27
C LYS A 23 17.93 -1.86 20.04
N LYS A 24 18.77 -2.89 20.01
CA LYS A 24 20.23 -2.75 19.90
C LYS A 24 20.61 -2.29 18.51
N ASP A 25 20.00 -2.91 17.50
CA ASP A 25 20.07 -2.49 16.11
C ASP A 25 18.66 -2.46 15.56
N ILE A 26 18.16 -1.27 15.25
CA ILE A 26 16.81 -1.12 14.70
C ILE A 26 16.74 -1.57 13.24
N TRP A 27 17.88 -1.67 12.55
CA TRP A 27 17.97 -2.08 11.15
C TRP A 27 18.12 -3.59 10.98
N ASP A 28 18.23 -4.33 12.09
CA ASP A 28 18.22 -5.77 12.08
C ASP A 28 16.81 -6.28 11.72
N ASP A 29 16.77 -7.21 10.77
CA ASP A 29 15.56 -7.90 10.32
C ASP A 29 15.34 -9.23 11.04
N ASP A 30 16.31 -9.69 11.85
CA ASP A 30 16.18 -10.90 12.63
C ASP A 30 15.07 -10.73 13.69
N PRO A 31 14.00 -11.55 13.63
CA PRO A 31 12.90 -11.42 14.55
C PRO A 31 13.26 -12.02 15.90
N VAL A 32 12.57 -11.55 16.95
CA VAL A 32 12.68 -12.11 18.30
C VAL A 32 11.37 -12.78 18.73
N PRO A 33 11.42 -13.82 19.58
CA PRO A 33 10.21 -14.48 20.04
C PRO A 33 9.37 -13.57 20.94
N ALA A 34 8.06 -13.62 20.76
CA ALA A 34 7.10 -12.88 21.56
C ALA A 34 5.77 -13.63 21.69
N VAL A 35 4.88 -13.08 22.51
CA VAL A 35 3.52 -13.59 22.67
C VAL A 35 2.55 -12.47 22.33
N MET A 36 1.64 -12.73 21.41
CA MET A 36 0.50 -11.85 21.15
C MET A 36 -0.75 -12.42 21.79
N LYS A 37 -1.50 -11.57 22.48
CA LYS A 37 -2.83 -11.88 22.97
C LYS A 37 -3.85 -10.99 22.27
N VAL A 38 -4.82 -11.63 21.63
CA VAL A 38 -5.98 -10.98 21.01
C VAL A 38 -7.23 -11.55 21.68
N ASN A 39 -7.96 -10.70 22.41
CA ASN A 39 -9.05 -11.14 23.29
C ASN A 39 -8.59 -12.20 24.31
N GLN A 40 -9.13 -13.42 24.26
CA GLN A 40 -8.74 -14.55 25.11
C GLN A 40 -7.75 -15.52 24.44
N LYS A 41 -7.38 -15.30 23.17
CA LYS A 41 -6.48 -16.18 22.43
C LYS A 41 -5.04 -15.73 22.62
N ARG A 42 -4.18 -16.68 23.01
CA ARG A 42 -2.72 -16.54 23.07
C ARG A 42 -2.11 -17.11 21.79
N LEU A 43 -1.20 -16.36 21.18
CA LEU A 43 -0.50 -16.69 19.95
C LEU A 43 0.99 -16.53 20.23
N ASP A 44 1.77 -17.59 20.05
CA ASP A 44 3.22 -17.50 20.02
C ASP A 44 3.62 -16.97 18.64
N ILE A 45 4.44 -15.92 18.64
CA ILE A 45 4.81 -15.17 17.45
C ILE A 45 6.31 -14.88 17.45
N ASP A 46 6.82 -14.55 16.28
CA ASP A 46 8.11 -13.88 16.11
C ASP A 46 7.82 -12.43 15.68
N ILE A 47 8.56 -11.46 16.23
CA ILE A 47 8.34 -10.03 16.00
C ILE A 47 9.66 -9.35 15.59
N ALA A 48 9.58 -8.54 14.53
CA ALA A 48 10.66 -7.67 14.08
C ALA A 48 10.14 -6.23 13.91
N TYR A 49 11.03 -5.25 13.84
CA TYR A 49 10.66 -3.95 13.28
C TYR A 49 10.48 -4.08 11.77
N ARG A 50 9.67 -3.21 11.16
CA ARG A 50 9.44 -3.20 9.72
C ARG A 50 9.68 -1.84 9.08
N GLY A 51 9.84 -1.87 7.76
CA GLY A 51 10.02 -0.70 6.89
C GLY A 51 11.47 -0.24 6.86
N SER A 52 11.69 0.93 6.25
CA SER A 52 13.02 1.56 6.18
C SER A 52 13.05 2.77 7.12
N HIS A 53 12.92 4.00 6.62
CA HIS A 53 12.95 5.23 7.40
C HIS A 53 11.99 5.28 8.60
N ILE A 54 10.87 4.54 8.58
CA ILE A 54 9.91 4.49 9.70
C ILE A 54 10.48 3.85 10.97
N ARG A 55 11.59 3.12 10.87
CA ARG A 55 12.29 2.54 12.03
C ARG A 55 12.90 3.60 12.93
N ASP A 56 13.19 4.80 12.43
CA ASP A 56 13.69 5.91 13.24
C ASP A 56 12.63 6.52 14.16
N PHE A 57 11.34 6.27 13.90
CA PHE A 57 10.25 6.88 14.66
C PHE A 57 10.17 6.37 16.09
N LYS A 58 9.77 7.25 17.00
CA LYS A 58 9.59 6.89 18.42
C LYS A 58 8.53 5.80 18.60
N LYS A 59 7.50 5.84 17.77
CA LYS A 59 6.45 4.83 17.68
C LYS A 59 6.82 3.87 16.54
N LYS A 60 7.26 2.67 16.90
CA LYS A 60 7.81 1.68 15.97
C LYS A 60 6.68 0.92 15.25
N SER A 61 6.91 0.55 14.00
CA SER A 61 6.06 -0.39 13.27
C SER A 61 6.64 -1.80 13.38
N TYR A 62 5.78 -2.82 13.32
CA TYR A 62 6.16 -4.21 13.53
C TYR A 62 5.77 -5.11 12.37
N HIS A 63 6.60 -6.10 12.07
CA HIS A 63 6.22 -7.31 11.33
C HIS A 63 6.03 -8.44 12.34
N ILE A 64 4.94 -9.20 12.19
CA ILE A 64 4.57 -10.28 13.09
C ILE A 64 4.37 -11.55 12.27
N SER A 65 5.13 -12.59 12.59
CA SER A 65 4.97 -13.93 12.04
C SER A 65 4.35 -14.86 13.09
N PHE A 66 3.35 -15.65 12.71
CA PHE A 66 2.66 -16.57 13.61
C PHE A 66 3.42 -17.90 13.72
N TYR A 67 3.94 -18.18 14.92
CA TYR A 67 4.69 -19.41 15.18
C TYR A 67 3.77 -20.56 15.60
N GLN A 68 2.94 -20.34 16.63
CA GLN A 68 1.97 -21.32 17.14
C GLN A 68 0.70 -20.62 17.67
N PRO A 69 -0.48 -20.85 17.06
CA PRO A 69 -0.70 -21.59 15.81
C PRO A 69 0.03 -20.96 14.62
N LYS A 70 0.33 -21.75 13.58
CA LYS A 70 1.03 -21.30 12.36
C LYS A 70 0.29 -20.22 11.57
N THR A 71 -1.01 -20.08 11.80
CA THR A 71 -1.82 -19.05 11.18
C THR A 71 -2.81 -18.44 12.17
N PHE A 72 -3.16 -17.18 11.95
CA PHE A 72 -4.22 -16.48 12.65
C PHE A 72 -5.08 -15.74 11.63
N ARG A 73 -6.41 -15.91 11.70
CA ARG A 73 -7.38 -15.34 10.74
C ARG A 73 -7.02 -15.62 9.26
N GLY A 74 -6.46 -16.81 9.02
CA GLY A 74 -6.06 -17.28 7.69
C GLY A 74 -4.78 -16.64 7.14
N ALA A 75 -4.00 -15.90 7.93
CA ALA A 75 -2.68 -15.38 7.55
C ALA A 75 -1.57 -16.04 8.38
N ARG A 76 -0.38 -16.21 7.80
CA ARG A 76 0.84 -16.62 8.52
C ARG A 76 1.60 -15.44 9.14
N GLU A 77 1.33 -14.23 8.66
CA GLU A 77 1.98 -13.01 9.12
C GLU A 77 1.07 -11.79 8.91
N ILE A 78 1.33 -10.72 9.65
CA ILE A 78 0.67 -9.41 9.52
C ILE A 78 1.70 -8.29 9.72
N HIS A 79 1.35 -7.09 9.28
CA HIS A 79 2.12 -5.88 9.56
C HIS A 79 1.32 -4.95 10.45
N LEU A 80 1.95 -4.41 11.48
CA LEU A 80 1.37 -3.38 12.35
C LEU A 80 2.08 -2.05 12.08
N ASN A 81 1.43 -1.18 11.32
CA ASN A 81 1.93 0.16 11.05
C ASN A 81 1.52 1.15 12.12
N ALA A 82 2.49 1.94 12.57
CA ALA A 82 2.24 3.05 13.48
C ALA A 82 1.50 4.22 12.82
N GLU A 83 1.51 4.29 11.48
CA GLU A 83 0.99 5.41 10.67
C GLU A 83 1.46 6.76 11.22
N TYR A 84 2.75 6.83 11.57
CA TYR A 84 3.24 7.88 12.47
C TYR A 84 3.34 9.24 11.78
N LYS A 85 3.70 9.28 10.50
CA LYS A 85 3.78 10.52 9.72
C LYS A 85 2.43 11.00 9.22
N ASP A 86 1.48 10.10 9.00
CA ASP A 86 0.08 10.47 8.76
C ASP A 86 -0.55 11.06 10.04
N PRO A 87 -0.91 12.35 10.06
CA PRO A 87 -1.59 12.94 11.22
C PRO A 87 -3.03 12.44 11.38
N SER A 88 -3.62 11.85 10.34
CA SER A 88 -4.97 11.27 10.37
C SER A 88 -4.95 9.81 10.82
N MET A 89 -3.84 9.11 10.59
CA MET A 89 -3.70 7.66 10.72
C MET A 89 -4.65 6.84 9.84
N MET A 90 -5.42 7.47 8.95
CA MET A 90 -6.48 6.87 8.14
C MET A 90 -6.10 6.71 6.67
N ARG A 91 -5.11 7.46 6.18
CA ARG A 91 -4.84 7.60 4.74
C ARG A 91 -4.51 6.29 4.07
N ASN A 92 -3.65 5.48 4.70
CA ASN A 92 -3.26 4.18 4.17
C ASN A 92 -4.48 3.28 4.00
N LYS A 93 -5.28 3.10 5.05
CA LYS A 93 -6.53 2.33 4.98
C LYS A 93 -7.49 2.87 3.92
N LEU A 94 -7.72 4.19 3.90
CA LEU A 94 -8.62 4.85 2.97
C LEU A 94 -8.20 4.60 1.52
N SER A 95 -6.90 4.69 1.24
CA SER A 95 -6.32 4.38 -0.07
C SER A 95 -6.53 2.92 -0.44
N LEU A 96 -6.09 1.97 0.41
CA LEU A 96 -6.19 0.55 0.10
C LEU A 96 -7.65 0.10 -0.11
N ASP A 97 -8.58 0.61 0.69
CA ASP A 97 -10.02 0.37 0.50
C ASP A 97 -10.50 0.99 -0.84
N PHE A 98 -10.06 2.20 -1.20
CA PHE A 98 -10.40 2.86 -2.46
C PHE A 98 -9.90 2.09 -3.70
N PHE A 99 -8.67 1.56 -3.66
CA PHE A 99 -8.14 0.66 -4.70
C PHE A 99 -9.00 -0.60 -4.86
N SER A 100 -9.41 -1.22 -3.75
CA SER A 100 -10.32 -2.37 -3.80
C SER A 100 -11.67 -2.02 -4.44
N GLU A 101 -12.19 -0.82 -4.22
CA GLU A 101 -13.46 -0.34 -4.79
C GLU A 101 -13.34 0.02 -6.27
N LEU A 102 -12.14 0.43 -6.73
CA LEU A 102 -11.81 0.60 -8.15
C LEU A 102 -11.72 -0.73 -8.92
N GLY A 103 -11.71 -1.86 -8.21
CA GLY A 103 -11.61 -3.20 -8.79
C GLY A 103 -10.18 -3.71 -8.91
N THR A 104 -9.22 -3.14 -8.19
CA THR A 104 -7.87 -3.73 -8.09
C THR A 104 -7.80 -4.71 -6.92
N LEU A 105 -6.84 -5.63 -7.01
CA LEU A 105 -6.36 -6.33 -5.84
C LEU A 105 -5.77 -5.31 -4.86
N SER A 106 -6.09 -5.44 -3.57
CA SER A 106 -5.61 -4.55 -2.52
C SER A 106 -5.61 -5.27 -1.16
N PRO A 107 -4.58 -5.06 -0.31
CA PRO A 107 -4.52 -5.58 1.05
C PRO A 107 -5.67 -5.06 1.91
N LYS A 108 -6.22 -5.93 2.77
CA LYS A 108 -7.14 -5.47 3.82
C LYS A 108 -6.38 -4.77 4.93
N ALA A 109 -7.03 -3.77 5.52
CA ALA A 109 -6.47 -3.02 6.63
C ALA A 109 -7.50 -2.81 7.76
N GLU A 110 -7.09 -3.01 9.02
CA GLU A 110 -7.93 -2.86 10.21
C GLU A 110 -7.23 -2.04 11.30
N PHE A 111 -7.94 -1.11 11.93
CA PHE A 111 -7.40 -0.39 13.09
C PHE A 111 -7.38 -1.29 14.32
N VAL A 112 -6.26 -1.28 15.04
CA VAL A 112 -6.09 -2.01 16.30
C VAL A 112 -5.48 -1.08 17.37
N PHE A 113 -5.79 -1.35 18.64
CA PHE A 113 -5.11 -0.69 19.75
C PHE A 113 -4.02 -1.60 20.30
N LEU A 114 -2.78 -1.12 20.30
CA LEU A 114 -1.61 -1.90 20.68
C LEU A 114 -1.17 -1.59 22.11
N LYS A 115 -0.85 -2.65 22.85
CA LYS A 115 -0.08 -2.58 24.09
C LYS A 115 1.16 -3.48 23.98
N VAL A 116 2.33 -2.96 24.38
CA VAL A 116 3.57 -3.74 24.50
C VAL A 116 3.99 -3.79 25.96
N ASN A 117 4.15 -4.99 26.51
CA ASN A 117 4.52 -5.22 27.92
C ASN A 117 3.63 -4.44 28.91
N GLY A 118 2.33 -4.38 28.62
CA GLY A 118 1.31 -3.72 29.43
C GLY A 118 1.21 -2.20 29.25
N LYS A 119 2.11 -1.57 28.49
CA LYS A 119 2.08 -0.13 28.18
C LYS A 119 1.32 0.13 26.89
N ASN A 120 0.58 1.24 26.82
CA ASN A 120 -0.06 1.67 25.59
C ASN A 120 0.99 2.07 24.56
N GLU A 121 0.93 1.47 23.36
CA GLU A 121 1.63 1.96 22.18
C GLU A 121 0.69 2.80 21.30
N GLY A 122 -0.63 2.65 21.47
CA GLY A 122 -1.64 3.49 20.83
C GLY A 122 -2.34 2.83 19.65
N VAL A 123 -2.85 3.64 18.72
CA VAL A 123 -3.58 3.13 17.53
C VAL A 123 -2.59 2.66 16.47
N TYR A 124 -2.82 1.49 15.88
CA TYR A 124 -2.03 0.93 14.79
C TYR A 124 -2.95 0.51 13.65
N LEU A 125 -2.40 0.42 12.46
CA LEU A 125 -3.06 -0.21 11.32
C LEU A 125 -2.48 -1.61 11.12
N GLU A 126 -3.31 -2.64 11.31
CA GLU A 126 -3.01 -4.00 10.86
C GLU A 126 -3.21 -4.05 9.35
N LEU A 127 -2.17 -4.45 8.62
CA LEU A 127 -2.18 -4.68 7.19
C LEU A 127 -2.02 -6.18 6.90
N GLU A 128 -2.86 -6.67 6.00
CA GLU A 128 -2.73 -8.02 5.43
C GLU A 128 -1.42 -8.15 4.63
N SER A 129 -0.62 -9.18 4.88
CA SER A 129 0.53 -9.50 4.01
C SER A 129 0.05 -10.00 2.65
N VAL A 130 0.62 -9.48 1.57
CA VAL A 130 0.39 -9.98 0.21
C VAL A 130 1.34 -11.16 -0.02
N ASP A 131 0.80 -12.36 0.16
CA ASP A 131 1.51 -13.64 0.01
C ASP A 131 0.55 -14.73 -0.52
N GLU A 132 0.95 -16.00 -0.46
CA GLU A 132 0.11 -17.11 -0.91
C GLU A 132 -1.22 -17.21 -0.14
N PHE A 133 -1.28 -16.78 1.13
CA PHE A 133 -2.50 -16.78 1.92
C PHE A 133 -3.44 -15.64 1.49
N TYR A 134 -2.89 -14.49 1.08
CA TYR A 134 -3.67 -13.41 0.46
C TYR A 134 -4.40 -13.88 -0.80
N LEU A 135 -3.70 -14.64 -1.66
CA LEU A 135 -4.25 -15.21 -2.89
C LEU A 135 -5.33 -16.26 -2.56
N ALA A 136 -5.01 -17.21 -1.67
CA ALA A 136 -5.90 -18.29 -1.29
C ALA A 136 -7.21 -17.80 -0.65
N LYS A 137 -7.16 -16.79 0.23
CA LYS A 137 -8.36 -16.18 0.83
C LYS A 137 -9.32 -15.59 -0.21
N ARG A 138 -8.78 -15.10 -1.32
CA ARG A 138 -9.53 -14.50 -2.43
C ARG A 138 -9.89 -15.52 -3.51
N LYS A 139 -9.49 -16.79 -3.34
CA LYS A 139 -9.65 -17.86 -4.33
C LYS A 139 -9.08 -17.48 -5.70
N LEU A 140 -7.97 -16.74 -5.68
CA LEU A 140 -7.20 -16.46 -6.87
C LEU A 140 -6.36 -17.68 -7.23
N ALA A 141 -5.93 -17.76 -8.48
CA ALA A 141 -4.92 -18.73 -8.88
C ALA A 141 -3.65 -18.56 -8.05
N ASP A 142 -2.92 -19.65 -7.84
CA ASP A 142 -1.57 -19.56 -7.30
C ASP A 142 -0.70 -18.68 -8.22
N GLY A 143 0.43 -18.22 -7.70
CA GLY A 143 1.29 -17.34 -8.47
C GLY A 143 2.45 -16.77 -7.68
N ALA A 144 3.32 -16.07 -8.40
CA ALA A 144 4.42 -15.36 -7.80
C ALA A 144 3.99 -13.98 -7.31
N VAL A 145 4.58 -13.54 -6.21
CA VAL A 145 4.42 -12.21 -5.64
C VAL A 145 5.79 -11.58 -5.48
N PHE A 146 5.98 -10.39 -6.03
CA PHE A 146 7.21 -9.61 -5.96
C PHE A 146 6.93 -8.24 -5.33
N TYR A 147 7.58 -7.89 -4.23
CA TYR A 147 7.48 -6.56 -3.64
C TYR A 147 8.47 -5.60 -4.30
N ALA A 148 8.03 -4.40 -4.65
CA ALA A 148 8.93 -3.29 -4.96
C ALA A 148 9.58 -2.80 -3.65
N VAL A 149 10.90 -2.89 -3.56
CA VAL A 149 11.67 -2.59 -2.32
C VAL A 149 12.64 -1.42 -2.46
N ASP A 150 12.94 -0.98 -3.68
CA ASP A 150 13.75 0.21 -3.96
C ASP A 150 13.43 0.82 -5.35
N ASP A 151 14.13 1.90 -5.71
CA ASP A 151 13.90 2.70 -6.91
C ASP A 151 14.14 1.93 -8.23
N ASP A 152 14.79 0.76 -8.21
CA ASP A 152 14.94 -0.07 -9.40
C ASP A 152 13.66 -0.86 -9.74
N ALA A 153 12.62 -0.85 -8.90
CA ALA A 153 11.28 -1.31 -9.29
C ALA A 153 10.54 -0.27 -10.17
N ASN A 154 11.19 0.19 -11.25
CA ASN A 154 10.74 1.32 -12.07
C ASN A 154 10.18 0.94 -13.45
N PHE A 155 9.99 -0.35 -13.71
CA PHE A 155 9.58 -0.89 -15.03
C PHE A 155 10.54 -0.50 -16.19
N SER A 156 11.80 -0.17 -15.89
CA SER A 156 12.81 0.28 -16.85
C SER A 156 13.99 -0.69 -16.95
N LEU A 157 14.75 -0.58 -18.05
CA LEU A 157 16.07 -1.20 -18.20
C LEU A 157 17.17 -0.43 -17.45
N MET A 158 16.89 0.82 -17.04
CA MET A 158 17.84 1.70 -16.37
C MET A 158 17.65 1.62 -14.85
N SER A 159 18.77 1.59 -14.13
CA SER A 159 18.82 1.77 -12.69
C SER A 159 18.78 3.26 -12.36
N ASP A 160 17.87 3.66 -11.48
CA ASP A 160 17.81 5.05 -11.01
C ASP A 160 18.87 5.31 -9.91
N LEU A 161 19.22 4.27 -9.17
CA LEU A 161 20.25 4.30 -8.13
C LEU A 161 21.66 4.43 -8.73
N GLU A 162 21.98 3.62 -9.73
CA GLU A 162 23.31 3.57 -10.35
C GLU A 162 23.44 4.54 -11.54
N ARG A 163 22.31 5.00 -12.10
CA ARG A 163 22.24 5.84 -13.33
C ARG A 163 22.86 5.18 -14.56
N GLU A 164 22.81 3.85 -14.60
CA GLU A 164 23.30 3.00 -15.69
C GLU A 164 22.26 1.92 -16.05
N THR A 165 22.54 1.08 -17.04
CA THR A 165 21.67 -0.08 -17.32
C THR A 165 21.75 -1.07 -16.17
N LYS A 166 20.61 -1.62 -15.73
CA LYS A 166 20.58 -2.62 -14.67
C LYS A 166 21.42 -3.84 -15.05
N THR A 167 22.18 -4.34 -14.09
CA THR A 167 22.92 -5.59 -14.22
C THR A 167 22.02 -6.83 -14.13
N SER A 168 20.89 -6.72 -13.42
CA SER A 168 19.78 -7.67 -13.45
C SER A 168 18.43 -6.95 -13.51
N LEU A 169 17.50 -7.44 -14.33
CA LEU A 169 16.15 -6.89 -14.42
C LEU A 169 15.27 -7.27 -13.20
N GLU A 170 15.78 -8.11 -12.30
CA GLU A 170 15.15 -8.42 -11.00
C GLU A 170 15.42 -7.33 -9.95
N HIS A 171 16.40 -6.43 -10.17
CA HIS A 171 16.73 -5.37 -9.22
C HIS A 171 15.51 -4.51 -8.88
N GLY A 172 15.39 -4.18 -7.60
CA GLY A 172 14.25 -3.49 -7.00
C GLY A 172 13.10 -4.40 -6.57
N TYR A 173 13.14 -5.70 -6.87
CA TYR A 173 12.10 -6.64 -6.47
C TYR A 173 12.57 -7.68 -5.45
N GLU A 174 11.82 -7.83 -4.37
CA GLU A 174 11.92 -8.98 -3.46
C GLU A 174 10.84 -10.01 -3.82
N LYS A 175 11.26 -11.22 -4.23
CA LYS A 175 10.32 -12.32 -4.46
C LYS A 175 9.81 -12.89 -3.15
N LYS A 176 8.55 -12.60 -2.82
CA LYS A 176 7.85 -13.12 -1.64
C LYS A 176 7.40 -14.57 -1.82
N THR A 177 6.86 -14.88 -2.99
CA THR A 177 6.42 -16.22 -3.39
C THR A 177 6.72 -16.41 -4.88
N GLY A 178 6.88 -17.66 -5.31
CA GLY A 178 7.12 -18.00 -6.71
C GLY A 178 8.33 -18.90 -6.90
N THR A 179 8.61 -19.23 -8.16
CA THR A 179 9.69 -20.11 -8.59
C THR A 179 10.79 -19.31 -9.31
N GLU A 180 11.88 -19.96 -9.72
CA GLU A 180 12.89 -19.33 -10.59
C GLU A 180 12.33 -19.03 -11.99
N GLU A 181 11.33 -19.80 -12.45
CA GLU A 181 10.66 -19.54 -13.72
C GLU A 181 9.89 -18.21 -13.69
N ASP A 182 9.34 -17.84 -12.53
CA ASP A 182 8.65 -16.56 -12.34
C ASP A 182 9.59 -15.36 -12.42
N ASP A 183 10.85 -15.51 -12.00
CA ASP A 183 11.88 -14.48 -12.18
C ASP A 183 12.13 -14.23 -13.67
N PHE A 184 12.18 -15.29 -14.47
CA PHE A 184 12.33 -15.17 -15.92
C PHE A 184 11.15 -14.41 -16.54
N TYR A 185 9.91 -14.69 -16.11
CA TYR A 185 8.73 -13.96 -16.63
C TYR A 185 8.74 -12.48 -16.22
N LEU A 186 9.21 -12.14 -15.02
CA LEU A 186 9.38 -10.76 -14.59
C LEU A 186 10.39 -10.03 -15.50
N GLN A 187 11.54 -10.65 -15.75
CA GLN A 187 12.59 -10.10 -16.61
C GLN A 187 12.12 -9.97 -18.07
N ASP A 188 11.41 -10.98 -18.60
CA ASP A 188 10.87 -10.94 -19.96
C ASP A 188 9.83 -9.82 -20.08
N MET A 189 8.90 -9.68 -19.13
CA MET A 189 7.97 -8.54 -19.11
C MET A 189 8.72 -7.21 -19.17
N ILE A 190 9.66 -6.96 -18.25
CA ILE A 190 10.42 -5.69 -18.20
C ILE A 190 11.18 -5.47 -19.51
N PHE A 191 11.79 -6.51 -20.08
CA PHE A 191 12.50 -6.41 -21.35
C PHE A 191 11.56 -6.06 -22.50
N LYS A 192 10.43 -6.76 -22.64
CA LYS A 192 9.46 -6.56 -23.73
C LYS A 192 8.83 -5.18 -23.68
N ILE A 193 8.41 -4.70 -22.50
CA ILE A 193 7.77 -3.38 -22.40
C ILE A 193 8.71 -2.24 -22.80
N ASN A 194 10.03 -2.44 -22.68
CA ASN A 194 11.03 -1.44 -23.04
C ASN A 194 11.51 -1.55 -24.49
N THR A 195 11.64 -2.77 -25.04
CA THR A 195 12.31 -2.99 -26.34
C THR A 195 11.38 -3.17 -27.53
N VAL A 196 10.13 -3.55 -27.29
CA VAL A 196 9.17 -3.82 -28.37
C VAL A 196 8.84 -2.53 -29.12
N PRO A 197 8.86 -2.50 -30.47
CA PRO A 197 8.48 -1.32 -31.24
C PRO A 197 7.03 -0.90 -30.99
N LYS A 198 6.76 0.42 -31.03
CA LYS A 198 5.41 0.99 -30.81
C LYS A 198 4.29 0.24 -31.55
N ALA A 199 4.50 -0.07 -32.83
CA ALA A 199 3.51 -0.75 -33.67
C ALA A 199 3.12 -2.17 -33.19
N GLN A 200 3.95 -2.80 -32.36
CA GLN A 200 3.72 -4.15 -31.82
C GLN A 200 3.42 -4.13 -30.32
N PHE A 201 3.56 -2.96 -29.66
CA PHE A 201 3.49 -2.85 -28.22
C PHE A 201 2.15 -3.34 -27.68
N LYS A 202 1.03 -2.87 -28.26
CA LYS A 202 -0.31 -3.27 -27.84
C LYS A 202 -0.49 -4.79 -27.80
N SER A 203 -0.11 -5.49 -28.87
CA SER A 203 -0.26 -6.94 -28.97
C SER A 203 0.69 -7.71 -28.05
N GLU A 204 1.82 -7.11 -27.69
CA GLU A 204 2.83 -7.75 -26.86
C GLU A 204 2.54 -7.55 -25.38
N VAL A 205 2.28 -6.32 -24.95
CA VAL A 205 2.05 -5.99 -23.53
C VAL A 205 0.86 -6.76 -22.94
N THR A 206 -0.18 -7.04 -23.74
CA THR A 206 -1.35 -7.83 -23.31
C THR A 206 -1.06 -9.30 -23.05
N LYS A 207 0.13 -9.80 -23.39
CA LYS A 207 0.58 -11.15 -23.05
C LYS A 207 1.27 -11.20 -21.69
N HIS A 208 1.65 -10.05 -21.14
CA HIS A 208 2.45 -9.95 -19.94
C HIS A 208 1.70 -9.25 -18.80
N VAL A 209 0.85 -8.26 -19.10
CA VAL A 209 0.19 -7.44 -18.09
C VAL A 209 -1.32 -7.44 -18.33
N ASP A 210 -2.09 -7.58 -17.24
CA ASP A 210 -3.53 -7.29 -17.28
C ASP A 210 -3.75 -5.78 -17.35
N ILE A 211 -4.02 -5.29 -18.57
CA ILE A 211 -4.09 -3.84 -18.84
C ILE A 211 -5.25 -3.16 -18.12
N ASP A 212 -6.42 -3.81 -18.00
CA ASP A 212 -7.55 -3.20 -17.28
C ASP A 212 -7.19 -2.99 -15.81
N LYS A 213 -6.61 -4.01 -15.17
CA LYS A 213 -6.17 -3.91 -13.77
C LYS A 213 -5.03 -2.93 -13.57
N TYR A 214 -4.08 -2.86 -14.53
CA TYR A 214 -3.02 -1.85 -14.50
C TYR A 214 -3.58 -0.43 -14.57
N LEU A 215 -4.54 -0.16 -15.47
CA LEU A 215 -5.17 1.16 -15.59
C LEU A 215 -5.97 1.53 -14.34
N ARG A 216 -6.61 0.56 -13.67
CA ARG A 216 -7.27 0.76 -12.37
C ARG A 216 -6.29 1.09 -11.26
N TRP A 217 -5.14 0.41 -11.22
CA TRP A 217 -4.07 0.75 -10.29
C TRP A 217 -3.51 2.15 -10.56
N LEU A 218 -3.25 2.49 -11.82
CA LEU A 218 -2.78 3.82 -12.23
C LEU A 218 -3.79 4.90 -11.82
N ALA A 219 -5.09 4.68 -12.07
CA ALA A 219 -6.15 5.58 -11.63
C ALA A 219 -6.14 5.75 -10.10
N GLY A 220 -6.01 4.66 -9.34
CA GLY A 220 -5.89 4.70 -7.89
C GLY A 220 -4.74 5.58 -7.40
N ILE A 221 -3.55 5.47 -8.02
CA ILE A 221 -2.42 6.36 -7.69
C ILE A 221 -2.76 7.81 -8.01
N VAL A 222 -3.31 8.06 -9.19
CA VAL A 222 -3.65 9.42 -9.64
C VAL A 222 -4.71 10.06 -8.75
N PHE A 223 -5.71 9.34 -8.27
CA PHE A 223 -6.71 9.89 -7.34
C PHE A 223 -6.15 10.13 -5.94
N THR A 224 -5.29 9.23 -5.45
CA THR A 224 -4.72 9.32 -4.08
C THR A 224 -3.49 10.23 -3.99
N SER A 225 -2.82 10.49 -5.11
CA SER A 225 -1.57 11.25 -5.28
C SER A 225 -0.37 10.68 -4.51
N ASN A 226 -0.24 9.35 -4.45
CA ASN A 226 1.01 8.73 -3.98
C ASN A 226 2.11 8.92 -5.04
N TYR A 227 2.98 9.90 -4.87
CA TYR A 227 4.03 10.22 -5.86
C TYR A 227 5.07 9.10 -6.00
N ASP A 228 5.41 8.42 -4.91
CA ASP A 228 6.36 7.31 -4.94
C ASP A 228 5.69 6.01 -5.45
N GLY A 229 4.35 5.98 -5.51
CA GLY A 229 3.54 4.82 -5.91
C GLY A 229 3.78 4.27 -7.31
N PHE A 230 4.48 5.00 -8.19
CA PHE A 230 4.72 4.57 -9.57
C PHE A 230 5.93 3.65 -9.75
N VAL A 231 6.89 3.72 -8.82
CA VAL A 231 8.16 2.98 -8.86
C VAL A 231 8.50 2.34 -7.50
N HIS A 232 7.68 2.59 -6.48
CA HIS A 232 7.74 1.98 -5.16
C HIS A 232 6.30 1.73 -4.68
N ASN A 233 6.12 1.21 -3.47
CA ASN A 233 4.80 1.13 -2.82
C ASN A 233 3.81 0.22 -3.58
N TYR A 234 4.31 -0.87 -4.16
CA TYR A 234 3.45 -1.89 -4.78
C TYR A 234 4.07 -3.29 -4.70
N ALA A 235 3.24 -4.29 -4.93
CA ALA A 235 3.65 -5.65 -5.25
C ALA A 235 3.13 -6.04 -6.63
N LEU A 236 3.86 -6.89 -7.34
CA LEU A 236 3.42 -7.55 -8.55
C LEU A 236 2.92 -8.95 -8.21
N TYR A 237 1.74 -9.29 -8.70
CA TYR A 237 1.22 -10.65 -8.67
C TYR A 237 1.19 -11.20 -10.08
N ARG A 238 1.87 -12.32 -10.32
CA ARG A 238 1.78 -13.07 -11.57
C ARG A 238 0.79 -14.22 -11.42
N ASN A 239 -0.36 -14.10 -12.07
CA ASN A 239 -1.39 -15.12 -12.04
C ASN A 239 -0.97 -16.33 -12.89
N SER A 240 -0.84 -17.52 -12.28
CA SER A 240 -0.35 -18.72 -12.98
C SER A 240 -1.32 -19.29 -14.04
N GLU A 241 -2.62 -19.02 -13.94
CA GLU A 241 -3.62 -19.49 -14.91
C GLU A 241 -3.63 -18.62 -16.17
N THR A 242 -3.49 -17.30 -16.01
CA THR A 242 -3.50 -16.35 -17.14
C THR A 242 -2.11 -16.03 -17.68
N GLY A 243 -1.07 -16.22 -16.86
CA GLY A 243 0.30 -15.79 -17.13
C GLY A 243 0.53 -14.28 -16.98
N LEU A 244 -0.48 -13.50 -16.58
CA LEU A 244 -0.44 -12.04 -16.56
C LEU A 244 -0.01 -11.50 -15.20
N PHE A 245 0.71 -10.37 -15.23
CA PHE A 245 1.02 -9.55 -14.09
C PHE A 245 -0.10 -8.55 -13.78
N GLU A 246 -0.36 -8.40 -12.48
CA GLU A 246 -1.25 -7.41 -11.89
C GLU A 246 -0.49 -6.64 -10.81
N VAL A 247 -0.85 -5.36 -10.61
CA VAL A 247 -0.20 -4.52 -9.60
C VAL A 247 -1.11 -4.38 -8.37
N ILE A 248 -0.53 -4.54 -7.19
CA ILE A 248 -1.21 -4.48 -5.88
C ILE A 248 -0.60 -3.31 -5.09
N PRO A 249 -1.39 -2.33 -4.62
CA PRO A 249 -0.87 -1.19 -3.86
C PRO A 249 -0.37 -1.62 -2.48
N TRP A 250 0.67 -0.94 -1.99
CA TRP A 250 1.24 -1.13 -0.66
C TRP A 250 1.74 0.22 -0.09
N ASP A 251 1.58 0.49 1.20
CA ASP A 251 2.10 1.71 1.85
C ASP A 251 1.60 3.06 1.24
N TYR A 252 0.31 3.36 1.40
CA TYR A 252 -0.35 4.54 0.83
C TYR A 252 -0.73 5.60 1.89
N ASP A 253 0.13 5.86 2.86
CA ASP A 253 -0.09 6.89 3.88
C ASP A 253 0.20 8.32 3.39
N ALA A 254 1.18 8.48 2.49
CA ALA A 254 1.53 9.73 1.81
C ALA A 254 0.57 10.09 0.67
N THR A 255 -0.69 10.31 1.02
CA THR A 255 -1.81 10.49 0.07
C THR A 255 -2.81 11.54 0.56
N TRP A 256 -3.89 11.76 -0.19
CA TRP A 256 -5.05 12.56 0.25
C TRP A 256 -4.66 13.94 0.82
N GLY A 257 -3.82 14.66 0.09
CA GLY A 257 -3.39 16.01 0.46
C GLY A 257 -2.22 16.08 1.43
N ARG A 258 -1.51 14.97 1.72
CA ARG A 258 -0.23 14.99 2.43
C ARG A 258 0.91 14.19 1.80
N ASP A 259 2.10 14.77 1.73
CA ASP A 259 3.31 14.12 1.24
C ASP A 259 3.95 13.15 2.26
N ILE A 260 5.08 12.54 1.90
CA ILE A 260 5.87 11.61 2.73
C ILE A 260 6.38 12.22 4.05
N HIS A 261 6.41 13.54 4.15
CA HIS A 261 6.81 14.25 5.37
C HIS A 261 5.62 14.56 6.28
N GLY A 262 4.39 14.31 5.82
CA GLY A 262 3.14 14.63 6.48
C GLY A 262 2.71 16.08 6.26
N GLU A 263 3.29 16.78 5.28
CA GLU A 263 3.01 18.17 4.94
C GLU A 263 1.98 18.29 3.82
N ARG A 264 1.30 19.43 3.71
CA ARG A 264 0.22 19.64 2.73
C ARG A 264 0.78 19.57 1.30
N MET A 265 0.24 18.67 0.47
CA MET A 265 0.53 18.65 -0.97
C MET A 265 -0.54 19.42 -1.76
N ALA A 266 -0.16 19.94 -2.92
CA ALA A 266 -1.08 20.56 -3.88
C ALA A 266 -1.92 19.51 -4.62
N ALA A 267 -3.03 19.94 -5.22
CA ALA A 267 -3.94 19.03 -5.92
C ALA A 267 -3.41 18.58 -7.29
N ASP A 268 -2.38 19.23 -7.82
CA ASP A 268 -1.69 18.94 -9.09
C ASP A 268 -0.36 18.16 -8.87
N TYR A 269 -0.12 17.70 -7.63
CA TYR A 269 1.13 17.02 -7.23
C TYR A 269 1.50 15.82 -8.11
N VAL A 270 0.49 15.10 -8.60
CA VAL A 270 0.64 14.00 -9.58
C VAL A 270 -0.12 14.38 -10.85
N ARG A 271 0.53 14.35 -12.02
CA ARG A 271 -0.16 14.61 -13.29
C ARG A 271 -1.13 13.48 -13.66
N ILE A 272 -2.16 13.78 -14.47
CA ILE A 272 -3.21 12.81 -14.84
C ILE A 272 -2.67 11.56 -15.54
N GLN A 273 -1.56 11.67 -16.28
CA GLN A 273 -0.91 10.54 -16.96
C GLN A 273 -0.10 9.65 -16.01
N GLY A 274 0.22 10.11 -14.79
CA GLY A 274 1.16 9.42 -13.91
C GLY A 274 2.59 9.37 -14.44
N PHE A 275 3.37 8.43 -13.89
CA PHE A 275 4.80 8.26 -14.15
C PHE A 275 5.15 6.78 -14.38
N ASN A 276 6.45 6.48 -14.54
CA ASN A 276 7.06 5.22 -14.97
C ASN A 276 6.97 4.91 -16.48
N THR A 277 7.89 4.05 -16.93
CA THR A 277 8.04 3.70 -18.35
C THR A 277 6.86 2.92 -18.89
N LEU A 278 6.33 1.96 -18.12
CA LEU A 278 5.19 1.14 -18.55
C LEU A 278 3.95 2.00 -18.82
N THR A 279 3.64 2.93 -17.92
CA THR A 279 2.54 3.89 -18.05
C THR A 279 2.71 4.76 -19.30
N ALA A 280 3.90 5.32 -19.53
CA ALA A 280 4.16 6.12 -20.71
C ALA A 280 3.92 5.34 -22.02
N ARG A 281 4.32 4.06 -22.05
CA ARG A 281 4.13 3.17 -23.20
C ARG A 281 2.67 2.76 -23.39
N ILE A 282 1.94 2.48 -22.31
CA ILE A 282 0.51 2.17 -22.33
C ILE A 282 -0.31 3.36 -22.82
N LEU A 283 -0.04 4.58 -22.32
CA LEU A 283 -0.80 5.77 -22.70
C LEU A 283 -0.44 6.33 -24.08
N ASP A 284 0.65 5.86 -24.71
CA ASP A 284 0.95 6.13 -26.11
C ASP A 284 0.11 5.28 -27.09
N GLU A 285 -0.56 4.23 -26.59
CA GLU A 285 -1.52 3.43 -27.35
C GLU A 285 -2.94 4.03 -27.25
N PRO A 286 -3.55 4.48 -28.37
CA PRO A 286 -4.83 5.21 -28.34
C PRO A 286 -5.98 4.47 -27.65
N ASP A 287 -6.07 3.14 -27.80
CA ASP A 287 -7.15 2.36 -27.19
C ASP A 287 -7.03 2.33 -25.67
N PHE A 288 -5.82 2.10 -25.14
CA PHE A 288 -5.59 2.08 -23.69
C PHE A 288 -5.76 3.46 -23.08
N ARG A 289 -5.29 4.51 -23.77
CA ARG A 289 -5.49 5.90 -23.34
C ARG A 289 -6.97 6.27 -23.25
N ARG A 290 -7.80 5.83 -24.21
CA ARG A 290 -9.26 6.02 -24.14
C ARG A 290 -9.90 5.26 -22.98
N SER A 291 -9.52 3.99 -22.77
CA SER A 291 -10.02 3.21 -21.63
C SER A 291 -9.65 3.87 -20.30
N TYR A 292 -8.43 4.40 -20.19
CA TYR A 292 -7.98 5.13 -19.01
C TYR A 292 -8.79 6.41 -18.78
N LYS A 293 -8.99 7.22 -19.83
CA LYS A 293 -9.84 8.42 -19.76
C LYS A 293 -11.24 8.10 -19.25
N HIS A 294 -11.87 7.08 -19.83
CA HIS A 294 -13.22 6.66 -19.46
C HIS A 294 -13.30 6.20 -17.99
N LEU A 295 -12.32 5.40 -17.54
CA LEU A 295 -12.22 4.99 -16.14
C LEU A 295 -12.11 6.19 -15.18
N LEU A 296 -11.31 7.21 -15.52
CA LEU A 296 -11.19 8.42 -14.71
C LEU A 296 -12.52 9.19 -14.67
N GLU A 297 -13.21 9.33 -15.80
CA GLU A 297 -14.51 10.00 -15.90
C GLU A 297 -15.57 9.30 -15.03
N GLU A 298 -15.68 7.97 -15.11
CA GLU A 298 -16.60 7.18 -14.29
C GLU A 298 -16.28 7.32 -12.80
N THR A 299 -15.00 7.26 -12.44
CA THR A 299 -14.56 7.38 -11.05
C THR A 299 -14.85 8.76 -10.48
N LEU A 300 -14.63 9.83 -11.25
CA LEU A 300 -14.95 11.22 -10.87
C LEU A 300 -16.45 11.46 -10.66
N GLN A 301 -17.31 10.66 -11.30
CA GLN A 301 -18.77 10.74 -11.16
C GLN A 301 -19.33 9.82 -10.07
N SER A 302 -18.50 8.91 -9.53
CA SER A 302 -18.94 7.88 -8.58
C SER A 302 -18.09 7.84 -7.31
N LEU A 303 -16.98 7.10 -7.34
CA LEU A 303 -16.17 6.78 -6.16
C LEU A 303 -15.38 7.97 -5.64
N PHE A 304 -14.96 8.91 -6.48
CA PHE A 304 -14.15 10.07 -6.05
C PHE A 304 -15.00 11.33 -5.87
N THR A 305 -16.06 11.21 -5.06
CA THR A 305 -16.98 12.31 -4.73
C THR A 305 -17.04 12.52 -3.21
N ILE A 306 -17.45 13.72 -2.76
CA ILE A 306 -17.60 14.00 -1.33
C ILE A 306 -18.73 13.16 -0.73
N GLU A 307 -19.82 13.00 -1.47
CA GLU A 307 -20.98 12.21 -1.11
C GLU A 307 -20.59 10.76 -0.81
N TYR A 308 -19.65 10.20 -1.58
CA TYR A 308 -19.19 8.83 -1.42
C TYR A 308 -18.06 8.68 -0.38
N MET A 309 -17.06 9.57 -0.39
CA MET A 309 -15.85 9.41 0.42
C MET A 309 -15.99 9.95 1.85
N LYS A 310 -16.70 11.07 2.05
CA LYS A 310 -16.83 11.70 3.37
C LYS A 310 -17.42 10.76 4.43
N PRO A 311 -18.47 9.96 4.16
CA PRO A 311 -18.98 9.00 5.14
C PRO A 311 -17.93 7.99 5.60
N LYS A 312 -17.05 7.52 4.71
CA LYS A 312 -15.98 6.56 5.05
C LYS A 312 -14.92 7.22 5.93
N ILE A 313 -14.49 8.42 5.56
CA ILE A 313 -13.53 9.23 6.32
C ILE A 313 -14.05 9.48 7.74
N MET A 314 -15.29 9.93 7.86
CA MET A 314 -15.91 10.20 9.16
C MET A 314 -16.09 8.93 10.00
N ALA A 315 -16.45 7.80 9.38
CA ALA A 315 -16.56 6.53 10.09
C ALA A 315 -15.21 6.07 10.68
N MET A 316 -14.12 6.19 9.91
CA MET A 316 -12.77 5.89 10.40
C MET A 316 -12.35 6.85 11.52
N TYR A 317 -12.61 8.15 11.35
CA TYR A 317 -12.32 9.17 12.35
C TYR A 317 -13.04 8.90 13.68
N GLU A 318 -14.36 8.68 13.63
CA GLU A 318 -15.19 8.38 14.80
C GLU A 318 -14.77 7.07 15.48
N GLN A 319 -14.35 6.07 14.70
CA GLN A 319 -13.85 4.80 15.21
C GLN A 319 -12.56 4.97 16.03
N ILE A 320 -11.59 5.75 15.54
CA ILE A 320 -10.24 5.79 16.13
C ILE A 320 -10.04 6.93 17.13
N ARG A 321 -10.77 8.05 17.00
CA ARG A 321 -10.58 9.25 17.83
C ARG A 321 -10.52 8.97 19.34
N PRO A 322 -11.43 8.18 19.95
CA PRO A 322 -11.36 7.90 21.39
C PRO A 322 -10.06 7.22 21.81
N PHE A 323 -9.46 6.44 20.91
CA PHE A 323 -8.23 5.70 21.15
C PHE A 323 -6.98 6.54 20.88
N VAL A 324 -7.05 7.52 19.97
CA VAL A 324 -5.97 8.51 19.75
C VAL A 324 -5.72 9.33 21.01
N LEU A 325 -6.75 9.64 21.80
CA LEU A 325 -6.61 10.29 23.11
C LEU A 325 -5.83 9.43 24.13
N MET A 326 -5.79 8.11 23.93
CA MET A 326 -5.05 7.15 24.77
C MET A 326 -3.66 6.82 24.23
N ASP A 327 -3.32 7.32 23.04
CA ASP A 327 -2.06 7.11 22.35
C ASP A 327 -0.99 8.07 22.91
N PRO A 328 0.08 7.58 23.55
CA PRO A 328 1.07 8.46 24.18
C PRO A 328 1.89 9.29 23.18
N TYR A 329 1.84 8.95 21.88
CA TYR A 329 2.57 9.61 20.81
C TYR A 329 1.72 10.63 20.04
N LYS A 330 0.39 10.50 20.07
CA LYS A 330 -0.54 11.31 19.26
C LYS A 330 -1.48 12.20 20.09
N LYS A 331 -1.78 11.84 21.35
CA LYS A 331 -2.76 12.55 22.20
C LYS A 331 -2.51 14.07 22.36
N ASN A 332 -1.26 14.52 22.27
CA ASN A 332 -0.91 15.93 22.44
C ASN A 332 -1.12 16.76 21.16
N ASP A 333 -1.39 16.12 20.02
CA ASP A 333 -1.63 16.77 18.71
C ASP A 333 -3.05 16.45 18.19
N ILE A 334 -4.01 16.30 19.11
CA ILE A 334 -5.39 15.90 18.79
C ILE A 334 -6.08 16.92 17.89
N GLU A 335 -5.77 18.22 18.02
CA GLU A 335 -6.33 19.26 17.15
C GLU A 335 -5.87 19.14 15.69
N ARG A 336 -4.65 18.63 15.44
CA ARG A 336 -4.21 18.32 14.09
C ARG A 336 -5.00 17.12 13.56
N PHE A 337 -5.11 16.05 14.34
CA PHE A 337 -5.91 14.87 13.99
C PHE A 337 -7.37 15.22 13.67
N ASP A 338 -8.02 16.05 14.50
CA ASP A 338 -9.43 16.44 14.34
C ASP A 338 -9.71 17.26 13.08
N ARG A 339 -8.68 17.89 12.49
CA ARG A 339 -8.80 18.65 11.22
C ARG A 339 -8.61 17.80 9.98
N GLU A 340 -8.08 16.58 10.11
CA GLU A 340 -7.76 15.74 8.95
C GLU A 340 -8.94 15.30 8.10
N PRO A 341 -10.14 15.03 8.64
CA PRO A 341 -11.31 14.78 7.80
C PRO A 341 -11.59 15.91 6.81
N ASP A 342 -11.46 17.18 7.25
CA ASP A 342 -11.65 18.34 6.39
C ASP A 342 -10.51 18.51 5.39
N VAL A 343 -9.25 18.24 5.80
CA VAL A 343 -8.08 18.22 4.90
C VAL A 343 -8.29 17.26 3.73
N ILE A 344 -8.75 16.04 4.02
CA ILE A 344 -8.98 15.00 3.01
C ILE A 344 -10.15 15.41 2.09
N CYS A 345 -11.25 15.93 2.65
CA CYS A 345 -12.38 16.41 1.84
C CYS A 345 -11.99 17.58 0.92
N GLU A 346 -11.21 18.54 1.43
CA GLU A 346 -10.71 19.66 0.64
C GLU A 346 -9.81 19.17 -0.51
N TYR A 347 -8.95 18.19 -0.24
CA TYR A 347 -8.13 17.55 -1.27
C TYR A 347 -9.01 16.89 -2.35
N ILE A 348 -10.04 16.13 -1.98
CA ILE A 348 -10.92 15.44 -2.93
C ILE A 348 -11.56 16.45 -3.90
N ILE A 349 -12.08 17.57 -3.40
CA ILE A 349 -12.68 18.62 -4.25
C ILE A 349 -11.64 19.18 -5.22
N LYS A 350 -10.50 19.66 -4.70
CA LYS A 350 -9.46 20.29 -5.52
C LYS A 350 -8.86 19.32 -6.54
N ARG A 351 -8.66 18.06 -6.14
CA ARG A 351 -8.13 17.01 -7.01
C ARG A 351 -9.13 16.64 -8.10
N ALA A 352 -10.42 16.55 -7.78
CA ALA A 352 -11.45 16.29 -8.77
C ALA A 352 -11.53 17.43 -9.81
N ASP A 353 -11.42 18.69 -9.38
CA ASP A 353 -11.43 19.85 -10.28
C ASP A 353 -10.20 19.85 -11.20
N TYR A 354 -9.01 19.58 -10.66
CA TYR A 354 -7.78 19.42 -11.44
C TYR A 354 -7.91 18.28 -12.45
N LEU A 355 -8.32 17.08 -12.03
CA LEU A 355 -8.41 15.94 -12.94
C LEU A 355 -9.42 16.20 -14.07
N LYS A 356 -10.55 16.86 -13.79
CA LYS A 356 -11.52 17.27 -14.81
C LYS A 356 -10.93 18.25 -15.82
N SER A 357 -10.07 19.18 -15.40
CA SER A 357 -9.43 20.13 -16.33
C SER A 357 -8.39 19.46 -17.24
N GLU A 358 -7.79 18.35 -16.79
CA GLU A 358 -6.72 17.66 -17.51
C GLU A 358 -7.22 16.47 -18.37
N LEU A 359 -8.50 16.10 -18.31
CA LEU A 359 -9.06 14.97 -19.08
C LEU A 359 -8.81 15.08 -20.59
N ASP A 360 -8.75 16.30 -21.12
CA ASP A 360 -8.53 16.52 -22.55
C ASP A 360 -7.12 16.12 -23.00
N LEU A 361 -6.13 16.07 -22.10
CA LEU A 361 -4.80 15.56 -22.39
C LEU A 361 -4.78 14.05 -22.69
N LEU A 362 -5.87 13.33 -22.38
CA LEU A 362 -6.04 11.92 -22.67
C LEU A 362 -6.90 11.66 -23.92
N SER A 363 -7.18 12.68 -24.75
CA SER A 363 -8.03 12.58 -25.94
C SER A 363 -7.32 12.05 -27.18
#